data_AF-A0A3Q0IWZ4-F1
#
_entry.id   AF-A0A3Q0IWZ4-F1
#
_cell.length_a   1.000
_cell.length_b   1.000
_cell.length_c   1.000
_cell.angle_alpha   90.00
_cell.angle_beta   90.00
_cell.angle_gamma   90.00
#
_symmetry.space_group_name_H-M   'P 1'
#
loop_
_entity.id
_entity.type
_entity.pdbx_description
1 polymer ?
#
loop_
_entity_poly.entity_id
_entity_poly.type
_entity_poly.pdbx_seq_one_letter_code
_entity_poly.pdbx_strand_id
1 'polypeptide(L)'
;MFRSRSWFGGGMWKPKNPHSLETLKYLYNVLSKNQTVSESNRGLLVESLRSIAEILIWGDQNDSSVFDFFLEKNMLSFFLNILKQRCGSYVCVQLLQTLNILFENIRNETSLYYLLSNNHVNSIIVHKFDFSDEEVMAYYISFLKTLSLKLNSHTIHFFYNEVSMNKETSKVFLYYEVVLVDSGRIHRENASIVRTTPGIFLETIVSTLVCFENDYTALFSLCLLYAIAINKGVGTELTQSILAPATDSASDKPSYNSSLVDKLIDIVTLSCQPGCRVRLVTLEVTILLLKKLVVRDQTSILSDAHLAAIVNAKEESTSLLRNFYKSEDIFLDMFQFEYDQIQKKPLNVEYLMMDSKMLLPPAGTPLTGNNPLTALTGNEIT
;
A
#
# COMPACT_ATOMS: atom_id res chain seq x y z
N MET A 1 6.59 16.86 45.59
CA MET A 1 5.20 17.31 45.34
C MET A 1 5.26 18.59 44.51
N PHE A 2 5.23 18.48 43.19
CA PHE A 2 5.10 19.65 42.31
C PHE A 2 3.74 19.56 41.60
N ARG A 3 2.78 20.36 42.09
CA ARG A 3 1.51 20.61 41.40
C ARG A 3 1.81 21.48 40.18
N SER A 4 1.71 20.89 38.99
CA SER A 4 1.68 21.63 37.74
C SER A 4 0.40 22.49 37.71
N ARG A 5 0.57 23.81 37.59
CA ARG A 5 -0.50 24.81 37.54
C ARG A 5 -1.20 24.72 36.18
N SER A 6 -2.51 24.44 36.24
CA SER A 6 -3.46 24.59 35.14
C SER A 6 -3.41 26.01 34.56
N TRP A 7 -2.91 26.13 33.32
CA TRP A 7 -3.02 27.33 32.49
C TRP A 7 -4.13 27.11 31.45
N PHE A 8 -5.38 27.08 31.88
CA PHE A 8 -6.52 27.20 30.97
C PHE A 8 -7.59 28.10 31.60
N GLY A 9 -7.42 29.41 31.41
CA GLY A 9 -8.52 30.36 31.49
C GLY A 9 -9.35 30.28 30.20
N GLY A 10 -10.63 29.90 30.32
CA GLY A 10 -11.59 29.91 29.22
C GLY A 10 -12.25 28.56 28.89
N GLY A 11 -13.05 28.03 29.83
CA GLY A 11 -14.43 27.64 29.54
C GLY A 11 -14.73 26.37 28.74
N MET A 12 -13.92 25.31 28.78
CA MET A 12 -14.43 23.99 28.38
C MET A 12 -13.75 22.86 29.16
N TRP A 13 -14.53 22.17 30.00
CA TRP A 13 -14.05 21.03 30.77
C TRP A 13 -13.87 19.83 29.84
N LYS A 14 -12.75 19.10 29.98
CA LYS A 14 -12.54 17.83 29.28
C LYS A 14 -13.69 16.88 29.67
N PRO A 15 -14.50 16.39 28.72
CA PRO A 15 -15.59 15.47 29.05
C PRO A 15 -15.06 14.17 29.67
N LYS A 16 -15.87 13.54 30.53
CA LYS A 16 -15.50 12.29 31.21
C LYS A 16 -15.59 11.07 30.30
N ASN A 17 -16.51 11.08 29.34
CA ASN A 17 -16.67 10.00 28.38
C ASN A 17 -15.79 10.28 27.14
N PRO A 18 -14.74 9.47 26.87
CA PRO A 18 -13.91 9.66 25.69
C PRO A 18 -14.66 9.41 24.37
N HIS A 19 -15.72 8.59 24.39
CA HIS A 19 -16.51 8.21 23.22
C HIS A 19 -17.84 8.98 23.21
N SER A 20 -17.77 10.28 22.92
CA SER A 20 -18.98 11.12 22.81
C SER A 20 -18.76 12.35 21.92
N LEU A 21 -19.81 12.83 21.26
CA LEU A 21 -19.76 14.02 20.41
C LEU A 21 -19.21 15.27 21.15
N GLU A 22 -19.46 15.39 22.45
CA GLU A 22 -18.90 16.46 23.29
C GLU A 22 -17.37 16.40 23.37
N THR A 23 -16.80 15.20 23.41
CA THR A 23 -15.34 15.01 23.38
C THR A 23 -14.76 15.47 22.06
N LEU A 24 -15.40 15.14 20.93
CA LEU A 24 -14.96 15.65 19.63
C LEU A 24 -15.08 17.18 19.53
N LYS A 25 -16.17 17.77 20.04
CA LYS A 25 -16.33 19.23 20.14
C LYS A 25 -15.25 19.88 20.99
N TYR A 26 -14.87 19.25 22.10
CA TYR A 26 -13.74 19.71 22.92
C TYR A 26 -12.43 19.66 22.13
N LEU A 27 -12.13 18.54 21.47
CA LEU A 27 -10.91 18.35 20.67
C LEU A 27 -10.83 19.33 19.49
N TYR A 28 -11.95 19.61 18.81
CA TYR A 28 -12.06 20.66 17.80
C TYR A 28 -11.61 22.02 18.34
N ASN A 29 -12.06 22.39 19.54
CA ASN A 29 -11.66 23.65 20.16
C ASN A 29 -10.18 23.67 20.59
N VAL A 30 -9.63 22.52 21.00
CA VAL A 30 -8.20 22.38 21.27
C VAL A 30 -7.39 22.62 19.99
N LEU A 31 -7.73 21.97 18.88
CA LEU A 31 -7.06 22.18 17.59
C LEU A 31 -7.22 23.63 17.09
N SER A 32 -8.42 24.19 17.21
CA SER A 32 -8.72 25.57 16.79
C SER A 32 -7.87 26.62 17.53
N LYS A 33 -7.55 26.38 18.82
CA LYS A 33 -6.70 27.26 19.63
C LYS A 33 -5.20 27.02 19.44
N ASN A 34 -4.81 25.88 18.88
CA ASN A 34 -3.41 25.44 18.74
C ASN A 34 -3.03 25.18 17.27
N GLN A 35 -3.41 26.10 16.38
CA GLN A 35 -3.17 25.91 14.93
C GLN A 35 -1.69 25.93 14.56
N THR A 36 -0.86 26.66 15.31
CA THR A 36 0.59 26.73 15.07
C THR A 36 1.34 25.79 16.01
N VAL A 37 2.15 24.89 15.47
CA VAL A 37 2.92 23.93 16.24
C VAL A 37 4.10 24.61 16.92
N SER A 38 4.28 24.33 18.21
CA SER A 38 5.40 24.78 19.01
C SER A 38 5.86 23.69 19.97
N GLU A 39 7.06 23.84 20.52
CA GLU A 39 7.62 22.92 21.52
C GLU A 39 6.72 22.78 22.77
N SER A 40 5.96 23.83 23.11
CA SER A 40 5.07 23.84 24.27
C SER A 40 3.73 23.16 24.04
N ASN A 41 3.26 23.02 22.79
CA ASN A 41 1.94 22.46 22.48
C ASN A 41 1.98 21.14 21.72
N ARG A 42 3.15 20.72 21.17
CA ARG A 42 3.28 19.48 20.39
C ARG A 42 2.75 18.23 21.11
N GLY A 43 2.97 18.11 22.42
CA GLY A 43 2.45 16.99 23.22
C GLY A 43 0.92 16.98 23.31
N LEU A 44 0.31 18.17 23.46
CA LEU A 44 -1.14 18.33 23.47
C LEU A 44 -1.75 18.00 22.11
N LEU A 45 -1.11 18.45 21.02
CA LEU A 45 -1.55 18.16 19.66
C LEU A 45 -1.48 16.66 19.35
N VAL A 46 -0.38 16.00 19.69
CA VAL A 46 -0.23 14.54 19.50
C VAL A 46 -1.33 13.77 20.23
N GLU A 47 -1.59 14.09 21.49
CA GLU A 47 -2.64 13.40 22.25
C GLU A 47 -4.04 13.71 21.71
N SER A 48 -4.27 14.94 21.26
CA SER A 48 -5.53 15.33 20.64
C SER A 48 -5.77 14.57 19.34
N LEU A 49 -4.76 14.43 18.48
CA LEU A 49 -4.83 13.67 17.23
C LEU A 49 -5.12 12.18 17.49
N ARG A 50 -4.50 11.60 18.51
CA ARG A 50 -4.78 10.21 18.93
C ARG A 50 -6.21 10.04 19.41
N SER A 51 -6.68 10.93 20.29
CA SER A 51 -8.07 10.92 20.78
C SER A 51 -9.09 11.13 19.64
N ILE A 52 -8.76 11.96 18.63
CA ILE A 52 -9.62 12.14 17.45
C ILE A 52 -9.70 10.85 16.63
N ALA A 53 -8.58 10.13 16.43
CA ALA A 53 -8.62 8.84 15.72
C ALA A 53 -9.56 7.86 16.41
N GLU A 54 -9.41 7.71 17.73
CA GLU A 54 -10.19 6.78 18.56
C GLU A 54 -11.69 7.09 18.50
N ILE A 55 -12.07 8.35 18.72
CA ILE A 55 -13.49 8.74 18.71
C ILE A 55 -14.12 8.62 17.32
N LEU A 56 -13.37 8.86 16.23
CA LEU A 56 -13.87 8.70 14.88
C LEU A 56 -14.13 7.23 14.54
N ILE A 57 -13.23 6.33 14.94
CA ILE A 57 -13.43 4.88 14.75
C ILE A 57 -14.66 4.40 15.53
N TRP A 58 -14.82 4.88 16.77
CA TRP A 58 -16.01 4.56 17.56
C TRP A 58 -17.28 5.14 16.92
N GLY A 59 -17.25 6.41 16.51
CA GLY A 59 -18.37 7.11 15.89
C GLY A 59 -18.84 6.46 14.59
N ASP A 60 -17.90 6.00 13.75
CA ASP A 60 -18.19 5.29 12.50
C ASP A 60 -19.06 4.03 12.71
N GLN A 61 -18.90 3.37 13.87
CA GLN A 61 -19.56 2.12 14.20
C GLN A 61 -20.78 2.28 15.11
N ASN A 62 -20.85 3.34 15.91
CA ASN A 62 -21.81 3.47 17.01
C ASN A 62 -22.70 4.73 16.93
N ASP A 63 -22.18 5.85 16.40
CA ASP A 63 -22.88 7.14 16.42
C ASP A 63 -22.39 8.03 15.26
N SER A 64 -23.16 8.06 14.17
CA SER A 64 -22.82 8.82 12.96
C SER A 64 -22.70 10.31 13.21
N SER A 65 -23.34 10.86 14.25
CA SER A 65 -23.30 12.29 14.56
C SER A 65 -21.88 12.80 14.88
N VAL A 66 -21.02 11.92 15.37
CA VAL A 66 -19.59 12.19 15.58
C VAL A 66 -18.91 12.45 14.24
N PHE A 67 -19.14 11.59 13.26
CA PHE A 67 -18.53 11.71 11.93
C PHE A 67 -19.11 12.89 11.15
N ASP A 68 -20.43 13.10 11.24
CA ASP A 68 -21.11 14.25 10.65
C ASP A 68 -20.49 15.57 11.15
N PHE A 69 -20.26 15.69 12.46
CA PHE A 69 -19.61 16.87 13.04
C PHE A 69 -18.16 17.04 12.57
N PHE A 70 -17.38 15.95 12.49
CA PHE A 70 -16.01 15.99 11.99
C PHE A 70 -15.93 16.54 10.57
N LEU A 71 -16.85 16.10 9.71
CA LEU A 71 -16.95 16.54 8.32
C LEU A 71 -17.47 17.99 8.23
N GLU A 72 -18.53 18.33 8.96
CA GLU A 72 -19.12 19.69 8.96
C GLU A 72 -18.08 20.74 9.38
N LYS A 73 -17.23 20.42 10.37
CA LYS A 73 -16.15 21.30 10.83
C LYS A 73 -14.86 21.19 10.03
N ASN A 74 -14.84 20.41 8.95
CA ASN A 74 -13.70 20.18 8.09
C ASN A 74 -12.43 19.83 8.89
N MET A 75 -12.56 18.98 9.91
CA MET A 75 -11.51 18.81 10.92
C MET A 75 -10.23 18.20 10.36
N LEU A 76 -10.31 17.44 9.27
CA LEU A 76 -9.15 16.89 8.55
C LEU A 76 -8.23 18.00 8.01
N SER A 77 -8.75 19.20 7.73
CA SER A 77 -7.92 20.35 7.30
C SER A 77 -6.93 20.81 8.37
N PHE A 78 -7.25 20.64 9.67
CA PHE A 78 -6.27 20.92 10.73
C PHE A 78 -5.07 19.99 10.64
N PHE A 79 -5.29 18.73 10.25
CA PHE A 79 -4.21 17.73 10.16
C PHE A 79 -3.24 18.15 9.06
N LEU A 80 -3.76 18.59 7.91
CA LEU A 80 -2.95 19.13 6.81
C LEU A 80 -2.19 20.39 7.20
N ASN A 81 -2.86 21.32 7.89
CA ASN A 81 -2.25 22.58 8.27
C ASN A 81 -1.12 22.36 9.27
N ILE A 82 -1.26 21.39 10.18
CA ILE A 82 -0.20 20.97 11.09
C ILE A 82 0.94 20.29 10.30
N LEU A 83 0.61 19.40 9.36
CA LEU A 83 1.59 18.70 8.53
C LEU A 83 2.43 19.65 7.67
N LYS A 84 1.82 20.70 7.11
CA LYS A 84 2.52 21.73 6.32
C LYS A 84 3.49 22.59 7.12
N GLN A 85 3.43 22.55 8.45
CA GLN A 85 4.34 23.29 9.31
C GLN A 85 5.60 22.47 9.61
N ARG A 86 6.64 23.15 10.09
CA ARG A 86 7.83 22.50 10.66
C ARG A 86 7.51 21.91 12.03
N CYS A 87 6.71 20.84 12.03
CA CYS A 87 6.19 20.22 13.23
C CYS A 87 7.15 19.21 13.89
N GLY A 88 8.25 18.88 13.22
CA GLY A 88 9.21 17.84 13.64
C GLY A 88 8.67 16.43 13.38
N SER A 89 9.56 15.43 13.39
CA SER A 89 9.19 14.05 13.10
C SER A 89 8.13 13.50 14.06
N TYR A 90 8.21 13.83 15.35
CA TYR A 90 7.26 13.38 16.37
C TYR A 90 5.78 13.69 16.03
N VAL A 91 5.45 14.93 15.64
CA VAL A 91 4.07 15.32 15.30
C VAL A 91 3.68 14.77 13.93
N CYS A 92 4.63 14.74 12.99
CA CYS A 92 4.43 14.19 11.64
C CYS A 92 4.10 12.70 11.68
N VAL A 93 4.88 11.92 12.43
CA VAL A 93 4.66 10.49 12.68
C VAL A 93 3.29 10.27 13.31
N GLN A 94 2.91 11.04 14.33
CA GLN A 94 1.59 10.91 14.92
C GLN A 94 0.46 11.20 13.92
N LEU A 95 0.60 12.21 13.05
CA LEU A 95 -0.40 12.52 12.03
C LEU A 95 -0.56 11.35 11.06
N LEU A 96 0.55 10.81 10.55
CA LEU A 96 0.55 9.66 9.65
C LEU A 96 -0.06 8.44 10.32
N GLN A 97 0.30 8.16 11.58
CA GLN A 97 -0.32 7.08 12.38
C GLN A 97 -1.83 7.27 12.54
N THR A 98 -2.27 8.47 12.93
CA THR A 98 -3.69 8.80 13.12
C THR A 98 -4.47 8.60 11.82
N LEU A 99 -3.94 9.08 10.69
CA LEU A 99 -4.56 8.88 9.37
C LEU A 99 -4.59 7.41 8.98
N ASN A 100 -3.50 6.69 9.20
CA ASN A 100 -3.39 5.27 8.91
C ASN A 100 -4.44 4.46 9.68
N ILE A 101 -4.51 4.64 11.00
CA ILE A 101 -5.49 3.99 11.88
C ILE A 101 -6.91 4.33 11.45
N LEU A 102 -7.19 5.60 11.11
CA LEU A 102 -8.49 6.06 10.67
C LEU A 102 -8.93 5.34 9.39
N PHE A 103 -8.11 5.36 8.35
CA PHE A 103 -8.45 4.72 7.09
C PHE A 103 -8.53 3.20 7.22
N GLU A 104 -7.69 2.57 8.02
CA GLU A 104 -7.73 1.12 8.23
C GLU A 104 -9.07 0.68 8.84
N ASN A 105 -9.55 1.42 9.84
CA ASN A 105 -10.66 1.00 10.70
C ASN A 105 -12.04 1.54 10.29
N ILE A 106 -12.13 2.50 9.37
CA ILE A 106 -13.43 2.94 8.85
C ILE A 106 -14.07 1.83 8.01
N ARG A 107 -15.32 1.52 8.35
CA ARG A 107 -16.15 0.48 7.75
C ARG A 107 -17.35 1.05 7.01
N ASN A 108 -17.86 2.20 7.45
CA ASN A 108 -18.96 2.85 6.77
C ASN A 108 -18.50 3.41 5.42
N GLU A 109 -19.13 2.95 4.34
CA GLU A 109 -18.78 3.41 3.00
C GLU A 109 -18.97 4.92 2.84
N THR A 110 -20.08 5.48 3.33
CA THR A 110 -20.36 6.92 3.25
C THR A 110 -19.28 7.74 3.93
N SER A 111 -18.84 7.34 5.13
CA SER A 111 -17.72 7.96 5.85
C SER A 111 -16.42 7.94 5.02
N LEU A 112 -16.12 6.79 4.40
CA LEU A 112 -14.97 6.62 3.53
C LEU A 112 -15.04 7.54 2.30
N TYR A 113 -16.18 7.55 1.59
CA TYR A 113 -16.43 8.44 0.45
C TYR A 113 -16.19 9.91 0.80
N TYR A 114 -16.68 10.34 1.96
CA TYR A 114 -16.48 11.72 2.41
C TYR A 114 -15.01 12.05 2.70
N LEU A 115 -14.26 11.16 3.35
CA LEU A 115 -12.83 11.39 3.60
C LEU A 115 -12.03 11.49 2.30
N LEU A 116 -12.35 10.63 1.32
CA LEU A 116 -11.63 10.58 0.05
C LEU A 116 -11.98 11.76 -0.87
N SER A 117 -13.22 12.23 -0.85
CA SER A 117 -13.73 13.26 -1.78
C SER A 117 -13.18 14.68 -1.56
N ASN A 118 -12.65 15.01 -0.38
CA ASN A 118 -12.29 16.38 -0.02
C ASN A 118 -10.85 16.79 -0.40
N ASN A 119 -10.18 16.06 -1.30
CA ASN A 119 -8.78 16.30 -1.75
C ASN A 119 -7.71 16.41 -0.63
N HIS A 120 -8.09 16.29 0.64
CA HIS A 120 -7.16 16.36 1.77
C HIS A 120 -6.21 15.18 1.74
N VAL A 121 -6.73 14.00 1.42
CA VAL A 121 -5.94 12.79 1.22
C VAL A 121 -4.92 13.00 0.11
N ASN A 122 -5.35 13.51 -1.05
CA ASN A 122 -4.47 13.88 -2.15
C ASN A 122 -3.38 14.88 -1.72
N SER A 123 -3.71 15.84 -0.85
CA SER A 123 -2.76 16.81 -0.30
C SER A 123 -1.73 16.20 0.66
N ILE A 124 -2.09 15.13 1.39
CA ILE A 124 -1.16 14.39 2.27
C ILE A 124 -0.21 13.56 1.42
N ILE A 125 -0.74 12.90 0.38
CA ILE A 125 0.04 12.04 -0.50
C ILE A 125 1.19 12.84 -1.12
N VAL A 126 0.89 14.00 -1.72
CA VAL A 126 1.90 14.84 -2.39
C VAL A 126 2.74 15.72 -1.43
N HIS A 127 2.55 15.56 -0.11
CA HIS A 127 3.29 16.34 0.86
C HIS A 127 4.77 15.96 0.86
N LYS A 128 5.66 16.96 0.93
CA LYS A 128 7.11 16.75 0.95
C LYS A 128 7.60 16.39 2.34
N PHE A 129 7.51 15.11 2.69
CA PHE A 129 8.07 14.58 3.92
C PHE A 129 9.60 14.57 3.91
N ASP A 130 10.21 14.64 5.09
CA ASP A 130 11.64 14.43 5.27
C ASP A 130 11.94 12.94 5.47
N PHE A 131 12.19 12.23 4.37
CA PHE A 131 12.51 10.79 4.40
C PHE A 131 13.95 10.49 4.82
N SER A 132 14.74 11.48 5.25
CA SER A 132 15.97 11.18 5.99
C SER A 132 15.68 10.60 7.38
N ASP A 133 14.45 10.79 7.88
CA ASP A 133 13.92 10.11 9.04
C ASP A 133 13.22 8.81 8.61
N GLU A 134 13.85 7.68 8.89
CA GLU A 134 13.34 6.34 8.55
C GLU A 134 11.97 6.04 9.18
N GLU A 135 11.67 6.63 10.34
CA GLU A 135 10.38 6.45 11.01
C GLU A 135 9.26 7.15 10.24
N VAL A 136 9.49 8.40 9.79
CA VAL A 136 8.55 9.14 8.94
C VAL A 136 8.29 8.39 7.63
N MET A 137 9.35 7.86 7.02
CA MET A 137 9.27 7.06 5.80
C MET A 137 8.40 5.81 6.00
N ALA A 138 8.65 5.04 7.06
CA ALA A 138 7.89 3.84 7.38
C ALA A 138 6.39 4.12 7.58
N TYR A 139 6.05 5.17 8.33
CA TYR A 139 4.65 5.53 8.55
C TYR A 139 3.96 6.09 7.31
N TYR A 140 4.70 6.79 6.44
CA TYR A 140 4.17 7.26 5.16
C TYR A 140 3.87 6.09 4.23
N ILE A 141 4.78 5.12 4.11
CA ILE A 141 4.55 3.89 3.34
C ILE A 141 3.33 3.14 3.89
N SER A 142 3.21 3.01 5.21
CA SER A 142 2.05 2.38 5.83
C SER A 142 0.75 3.11 5.51
N PHE A 143 0.76 4.44 5.54
CA PHE A 143 -0.40 5.25 5.17
C PHE A 143 -0.83 5.04 3.71
N LEU A 144 0.13 5.07 2.78
CA LEU A 144 -0.14 4.82 1.36
C LEU A 144 -0.67 3.41 1.11
N LYS A 145 -0.11 2.41 1.80
CA LYS A 145 -0.60 1.03 1.79
C LYS A 145 -2.07 0.97 2.23
N THR A 146 -2.41 1.59 3.35
CA THR A 146 -3.78 1.57 3.87
C THR A 146 -4.78 2.25 2.92
N LEU A 147 -4.39 3.37 2.30
CA LEU A 147 -5.21 4.00 1.26
C LEU A 147 -5.38 3.09 0.05
N SER A 148 -4.32 2.39 -0.36
CA SER A 148 -4.35 1.47 -1.51
C SER A 148 -5.37 0.35 -1.33
N LEU A 149 -5.53 -0.15 -0.11
CA LEU A 149 -6.52 -1.17 0.26
C LEU A 149 -7.97 -0.65 0.21
N LYS A 150 -8.17 0.67 0.27
CA LYS A 150 -9.49 1.30 0.13
C LYS A 150 -9.81 1.67 -1.32
N LEU A 151 -8.91 1.40 -2.27
CA LEU A 151 -9.16 1.59 -3.70
C LEU A 151 -10.04 0.46 -4.24
N ASN A 152 -11.17 0.84 -4.82
CA ASN A 152 -12.06 -0.02 -5.57
C ASN A 152 -12.65 0.77 -6.75
N SER A 153 -13.49 0.11 -7.56
CA SER A 153 -14.10 0.73 -8.74
C SER A 153 -14.86 2.02 -8.45
N HIS A 154 -15.34 2.20 -7.22
CA HIS A 154 -16.11 3.36 -6.80
C HIS A 154 -15.28 4.39 -6.05
N THR A 155 -14.10 4.07 -5.50
CA THR A 155 -13.27 5.05 -4.76
C THR A 155 -12.08 5.56 -5.56
N ILE A 156 -11.67 4.83 -6.60
CA ILE A 156 -10.51 5.20 -7.42
C ILE A 156 -10.63 6.57 -8.08
N HIS A 157 -11.86 7.00 -8.42
CA HIS A 157 -12.11 8.29 -9.06
C HIS A 157 -11.84 9.50 -8.12
N PHE A 158 -11.80 9.33 -6.79
CA PHE A 158 -11.36 10.42 -5.89
C PHE A 158 -9.87 10.71 -6.01
N PHE A 159 -9.12 9.75 -6.54
CA PHE A 159 -7.70 9.85 -6.82
C PHE A 159 -7.43 10.11 -8.31
N TYR A 160 -8.48 10.13 -9.15
CA TYR A 160 -8.43 10.30 -10.59
C TYR A 160 -9.50 11.31 -11.05
N ASN A 161 -9.12 12.57 -11.27
CA ASN A 161 -10.07 13.63 -11.65
C ASN A 161 -9.88 14.04 -13.12
N GLU A 162 -10.76 13.57 -14.02
CA GLU A 162 -10.68 13.83 -15.47
C GLU A 162 -10.87 15.32 -15.84
N VAL A 163 -11.58 16.09 -15.02
CA VAL A 163 -12.03 17.46 -15.35
C VAL A 163 -10.89 18.50 -15.28
N SER A 164 -9.71 18.12 -14.78
CA SER A 164 -8.54 19.01 -14.64
C SER A 164 -7.33 18.54 -15.45
N MET A 165 -7.57 18.10 -16.68
CA MET A 165 -6.52 17.95 -17.70
C MET A 165 -6.03 19.31 -18.24
N ASN A 166 -5.73 20.27 -17.35
CA ASN A 166 -4.97 21.46 -17.71
C ASN A 166 -4.07 21.93 -16.57
N LYS A 167 -2.77 21.74 -16.82
CA LYS A 167 -1.59 22.33 -16.18
C LYS A 167 -1.57 22.29 -14.64
N GLU A 168 -0.66 21.44 -14.16
CA GLU A 168 -0.16 21.30 -12.79
C GLU A 168 -0.95 20.32 -11.90
N THR A 169 -0.36 19.13 -11.71
CA THR A 169 -0.64 18.17 -10.62
C THR A 169 -2.06 17.61 -10.55
N SER A 170 -2.33 16.37 -10.97
CA SER A 170 -2.05 15.20 -10.13
C SER A 170 -2.25 13.96 -10.99
N LYS A 171 -1.17 13.19 -11.22
CA LYS A 171 -1.19 11.98 -12.03
C LYS A 171 -0.59 10.84 -11.22
N VAL A 172 -1.42 9.89 -10.80
CA VAL A 172 -0.99 8.54 -10.41
C VAL A 172 0.13 8.51 -9.34
N PHE A 173 0.07 9.43 -8.36
CA PHE A 173 1.14 9.66 -7.38
C PHE A 173 1.21 8.63 -6.25
N LEU A 174 0.10 7.96 -5.92
CA LEU A 174 0.00 7.06 -4.76
C LEU A 174 0.98 5.89 -4.76
N TYR A 175 1.33 5.39 -5.94
CA TYR A 175 2.20 4.22 -6.07
C TYR A 175 3.60 4.55 -6.54
N TYR A 176 3.76 5.65 -7.30
CA TYR A 176 5.07 6.11 -7.79
C TYR A 176 5.99 6.50 -6.62
N GLU A 177 5.46 7.10 -5.56
CA GLU A 177 6.23 7.51 -4.38
C GLU A 177 6.66 6.32 -3.51
N VAL A 178 5.78 5.33 -3.27
CA VAL A 178 6.15 4.09 -2.52
C VAL A 178 7.27 3.33 -3.23
N VAL A 179 7.12 3.13 -4.54
CA VAL A 179 8.05 2.35 -5.36
C VAL A 179 9.44 3.02 -5.44
N LEU A 180 9.49 4.36 -5.46
CA LEU A 180 10.76 5.10 -5.48
C LEU A 180 11.43 5.22 -4.10
N VAL A 181 10.63 5.33 -3.03
CA VAL A 181 11.13 5.41 -1.65
C VAL A 181 11.80 4.08 -1.24
N ASP A 182 11.22 2.94 -1.63
CA ASP A 182 11.76 1.61 -1.32
C ASP A 182 13.00 1.25 -2.17
N SER A 183 13.15 1.85 -3.36
CA SER A 183 14.28 1.59 -4.28
C SER A 183 15.58 2.32 -3.92
N GLY A 184 15.64 3.08 -2.81
CA GLY A 184 16.83 3.83 -2.38
C GLY A 184 17.32 4.91 -3.37
N ARG A 185 16.57 5.20 -4.44
CA ARG A 185 16.95 6.11 -5.53
C ARG A 185 16.33 7.51 -5.40
N ILE A 186 16.54 8.14 -4.25
CA ILE A 186 16.41 9.60 -4.14
C ILE A 186 17.77 10.18 -3.78
N HIS A 187 18.62 10.37 -4.79
CA HIS A 187 19.62 11.41 -4.72
C HIS A 187 18.93 12.75 -4.98
N ARG A 188 19.10 13.66 -4.03
CA ARG A 188 18.65 15.06 -4.09
C ARG A 188 19.13 15.69 -5.40
N GLU A 189 18.25 15.84 -6.38
CA GLU A 189 18.20 16.96 -7.32
C GLU A 189 17.00 16.75 -8.27
N ASN A 190 16.21 17.82 -8.45
CA ASN A 190 15.13 17.95 -9.44
C ASN A 190 13.77 17.31 -9.11
N ALA A 191 13.09 17.87 -8.11
CA ALA A 191 11.63 17.81 -7.94
C ALA A 191 10.83 18.55 -9.05
N SER A 192 11.40 18.66 -10.26
CA SER A 192 10.86 19.40 -11.41
C SER A 192 10.59 18.52 -12.64
N ILE A 193 10.81 17.19 -12.57
CA ILE A 193 10.78 16.31 -13.76
C ILE A 193 9.58 15.34 -13.84
N VAL A 194 8.74 15.17 -12.82
CA VAL A 194 7.64 14.17 -12.93
C VAL A 194 6.40 14.76 -13.60
N ARG A 195 6.54 15.10 -14.89
CA ARG A 195 5.44 15.30 -15.84
C ARG A 195 5.19 13.97 -16.54
N THR A 196 4.63 12.97 -15.85
CA THR A 196 4.53 11.63 -16.42
C THR A 196 3.23 11.43 -17.20
N THR A 197 3.37 11.09 -18.48
CA THR A 197 2.36 10.39 -19.27
C THR A 197 2.10 9.00 -18.66
N PRO A 198 0.91 8.38 -18.84
CA PRO A 198 0.62 7.02 -18.36
C PRO A 198 1.72 5.99 -18.69
N GLY A 199 2.41 6.15 -19.81
CA GLY A 199 3.55 5.31 -20.21
C GLY A 199 4.74 5.35 -19.23
N ILE A 200 5.09 6.52 -18.67
CA ILE A 200 6.26 6.64 -17.77
C ILE A 200 5.95 6.04 -16.39
N PHE A 201 4.68 6.11 -15.95
CA PHE A 201 4.23 5.45 -14.72
C PHE A 201 4.40 3.92 -14.81
N LEU A 202 3.91 3.32 -15.90
CA LEU A 202 4.03 1.89 -16.13
C LEU A 202 5.49 1.46 -16.28
N GLU A 203 6.27 2.18 -17.08
CA GLU A 203 7.70 1.91 -17.27
C GLU A 203 8.45 1.93 -15.94
N THR A 204 8.11 2.86 -15.03
CA THR A 204 8.75 2.93 -13.72
C THR A 204 8.36 1.75 -12.83
N ILE A 205 7.08 1.38 -12.76
CA ILE A 205 6.65 0.19 -11.98
C ILE A 205 7.25 -1.10 -12.55
N VAL A 206 7.31 -1.22 -13.87
CA VAL A 206 7.93 -2.38 -14.52
C VAL A 206 9.43 -2.41 -14.23
N SER A 207 10.09 -1.24 -14.11
CA SER A 207 11.52 -1.16 -13.77
C SER A 207 11.85 -1.64 -12.36
N THR A 208 10.88 -1.65 -11.44
CA THR A 208 11.05 -2.11 -10.05
C THR A 208 10.72 -3.58 -9.83
N LEU A 209 10.32 -4.30 -10.89
CA LEU A 209 10.17 -5.76 -10.90
C LEU A 209 11.54 -6.44 -10.99
N VAL A 210 12.41 -6.17 -10.00
CA VAL A 210 13.76 -6.73 -9.89
C VAL A 210 13.90 -7.35 -8.50
N CYS A 211 14.28 -8.63 -8.46
CA CYS A 211 14.36 -9.40 -7.20
C CYS A 211 15.77 -9.89 -6.86
N PHE A 212 16.82 -9.20 -7.32
CA PHE A 212 18.21 -9.67 -7.19
C PHE A 212 18.70 -9.70 -5.72
N GLU A 213 18.47 -8.61 -4.96
CA GLU A 213 18.89 -8.52 -3.56
C GLU A 213 17.79 -8.96 -2.59
N ASN A 214 16.57 -8.50 -2.84
CA ASN A 214 15.35 -8.83 -2.13
C ASN A 214 14.16 -8.63 -3.09
N ASP A 215 12.97 -9.02 -2.67
CA ASP A 215 11.76 -8.95 -3.49
C ASP A 215 10.68 -8.00 -2.91
N TYR A 216 11.03 -7.09 -1.99
CA TYR A 216 10.07 -6.21 -1.31
C TYR A 216 9.36 -5.28 -2.27
N THR A 217 10.14 -4.48 -2.99
CA THR A 217 9.63 -3.50 -3.95
C THR A 217 8.91 -4.20 -5.10
N ALA A 218 9.44 -5.34 -5.54
CA ALA A 218 8.84 -6.15 -6.59
C ALA A 218 7.49 -6.73 -6.16
N LEU A 219 7.37 -7.30 -4.95
CA LEU A 219 6.11 -7.81 -4.41
C LEU A 219 5.05 -6.70 -4.34
N PHE A 220 5.42 -5.51 -3.87
CA PHE A 220 4.49 -4.38 -3.82
C PHE A 220 4.04 -3.95 -5.23
N SER A 221 4.99 -3.84 -6.17
CA SER A 221 4.74 -3.50 -7.57
C SER A 221 3.82 -4.53 -8.24
N LEU A 222 4.01 -5.82 -7.95
CA LEU A 222 3.18 -6.92 -8.44
C LEU A 222 1.76 -6.86 -7.88
N CYS A 223 1.61 -6.62 -6.58
CA CYS A 223 0.30 -6.45 -5.93
C CYS A 223 -0.48 -5.27 -6.54
N LEU A 224 0.21 -4.16 -6.81
CA LEU A 224 -0.35 -3.01 -7.51
C LEU A 224 -0.82 -3.36 -8.92
N LEU A 225 0.06 -3.94 -9.73
CA LEU A 225 -0.26 -4.31 -11.11
C LEU A 225 -1.43 -5.31 -11.14
N TYR A 226 -1.46 -6.25 -10.20
CA TYR A 226 -2.56 -7.18 -10.04
C TYR A 226 -3.87 -6.46 -9.67
N ALA A 227 -3.84 -5.57 -8.67
CA ALA A 227 -4.99 -4.76 -8.28
C ALA A 227 -5.53 -3.93 -9.44
N ILE A 228 -4.67 -3.32 -10.25
CA ILE A 228 -5.10 -2.60 -11.46
C ILE A 228 -5.72 -3.56 -12.48
N ALA A 229 -5.09 -4.71 -12.72
CA ALA A 229 -5.55 -5.68 -13.73
C ALA A 229 -6.90 -6.34 -13.40
N ILE A 230 -7.30 -6.39 -12.12
CA ILE A 230 -8.58 -6.98 -11.68
C ILE A 230 -9.70 -5.93 -11.50
N ASN A 231 -9.36 -4.65 -11.30
CA ASN A 231 -10.33 -3.62 -10.97
C ASN A 231 -11.07 -3.10 -12.21
N LYS A 232 -12.38 -3.39 -12.29
CA LYS A 232 -13.26 -2.96 -13.40
C LYS A 232 -13.48 -1.44 -13.50
N GLY A 233 -13.09 -0.67 -12.47
CA GLY A 233 -13.26 0.78 -12.42
C GLY A 233 -11.97 1.59 -12.59
N VAL A 234 -10.81 0.94 -12.79
CA VAL A 234 -9.60 1.66 -13.22
C VAL A 234 -9.81 2.01 -14.70
N GLY A 235 -9.72 3.30 -15.02
CA GLY A 235 -10.00 3.84 -16.36
C GLY A 235 -9.51 2.92 -17.46
N THR A 236 -10.39 2.63 -18.42
CA THR A 236 -10.16 1.63 -19.49
C THR A 236 -8.82 1.86 -20.19
N GLU A 237 -8.32 3.09 -20.27
CA GLU A 237 -7.02 3.45 -20.84
C GLU A 237 -5.80 2.97 -20.01
N LEU A 238 -5.82 3.10 -18.68
CA LEU A 238 -4.74 2.61 -17.80
C LEU A 238 -4.71 1.09 -17.78
N THR A 239 -5.89 0.49 -17.63
CA THR A 239 -6.09 -0.96 -17.71
C THR A 239 -5.66 -1.48 -19.08
N GLN A 240 -6.01 -0.80 -20.17
CA GLN A 240 -5.52 -1.15 -21.51
C GLN A 240 -4.01 -1.00 -21.61
N SER A 241 -3.39 0.09 -21.16
CA SER A 241 -1.93 0.27 -21.22
C SER A 241 -1.14 -0.82 -20.48
N ILE A 242 -1.71 -1.39 -19.42
CA ILE A 242 -1.14 -2.50 -18.65
C ILE A 242 -1.42 -3.84 -19.31
N LEU A 243 -2.66 -4.06 -19.78
CA LEU A 243 -3.11 -5.35 -20.30
C LEU A 243 -2.77 -5.58 -21.79
N ALA A 244 -2.59 -4.52 -22.58
CA ALA A 244 -2.33 -4.58 -24.01
C ALA A 244 -1.52 -3.35 -24.50
N PRO A 245 -0.53 -3.52 -25.38
CA PRO A 245 0.15 -2.37 -25.99
C PRO A 245 -0.88 -1.51 -26.73
N ALA A 246 -0.74 -0.18 -26.62
CA ALA A 246 -1.46 0.78 -27.43
C ALA A 246 -0.96 0.69 -28.88
N THR A 247 -1.37 -0.34 -29.62
CA THR A 247 -1.04 -0.48 -31.04
C THR A 247 -2.23 -1.01 -31.82
N ASP A 248 -2.73 -0.11 -32.65
CA ASP A 248 -3.44 -0.26 -33.93
C ASP A 248 -4.58 -1.28 -34.01
N SER A 249 -5.76 -0.68 -34.15
CA SER A 249 -7.06 -1.23 -34.54
C SER A 249 -7.07 -1.90 -35.92
N ALA A 250 -6.14 -2.82 -36.20
CA ALA A 250 -6.02 -3.49 -37.50
C ALA A 250 -5.66 -4.99 -37.46
N SER A 251 -5.34 -5.58 -36.31
CA SER A 251 -5.20 -7.05 -36.21
C SER A 251 -6.13 -7.62 -35.15
N ASP A 252 -7.05 -8.52 -35.54
CA ASP A 252 -7.93 -9.31 -34.65
C ASP A 252 -7.18 -10.28 -33.72
N LYS A 253 -5.84 -10.15 -33.60
CA LYS A 253 -5.01 -11.03 -32.79
C LYS A 253 -4.93 -10.48 -31.36
N PRO A 254 -5.27 -11.27 -30.34
CA PRO A 254 -5.13 -10.84 -28.95
C PRO A 254 -3.64 -10.56 -28.64
N SER A 255 -3.36 -9.40 -28.05
CA SER A 255 -2.02 -8.97 -27.68
C SER A 255 -1.91 -8.73 -26.17
N TYR A 256 -0.68 -8.70 -25.67
CA TYR A 256 -0.36 -8.42 -24.26
C TYR A 256 0.91 -7.56 -24.18
N ASN A 257 1.13 -6.90 -23.04
CA ASN A 257 2.33 -6.09 -22.83
C ASN A 257 3.58 -6.99 -22.70
N SER A 258 4.35 -7.11 -23.80
CA SER A 258 5.52 -8.00 -23.85
C SER A 258 6.56 -7.66 -22.80
N SER A 259 6.88 -6.37 -22.62
CA SER A 259 7.92 -5.92 -21.69
C SER A 259 7.56 -6.22 -20.23
N LEU A 260 6.30 -6.10 -19.85
CA LEU A 260 5.84 -6.53 -18.53
C LEU A 260 5.98 -8.04 -18.38
N VAL A 261 5.55 -8.82 -19.39
CA VAL A 261 5.67 -10.28 -19.33
C VAL A 261 7.12 -10.75 -19.25
N ASP A 262 8.06 -10.08 -19.94
CA ASP A 262 9.50 -10.34 -19.81
C ASP A 262 9.94 -10.24 -18.34
N LYS A 263 9.55 -9.17 -17.65
CA LYS A 263 9.87 -8.98 -16.22
C LYS A 263 9.22 -10.02 -15.31
N LEU A 264 8.00 -10.43 -15.60
CA LEU A 264 7.35 -11.50 -14.82
C LEU A 264 8.08 -12.83 -15.03
N ILE A 265 8.51 -13.13 -16.24
CA ILE A 265 9.28 -14.34 -16.55
C ILE A 265 10.67 -14.28 -15.92
N ASP A 266 11.32 -13.11 -15.85
CA ASP A 266 12.58 -12.93 -15.12
C ASP A 266 12.43 -13.33 -13.63
N ILE A 267 11.35 -12.91 -12.98
CA ILE A 267 11.06 -13.28 -11.58
C ILE A 267 10.82 -14.78 -11.44
N VAL A 268 10.04 -15.39 -12.35
CA VAL A 268 9.80 -16.84 -12.36
C VAL A 268 11.10 -17.61 -12.53
N THR A 269 11.94 -17.20 -13.48
CA THR A 269 13.24 -17.83 -13.75
C THR A 269 14.19 -17.69 -12.57
N LEU A 270 14.27 -16.50 -11.96
CA LEU A 270 15.08 -16.26 -10.78
C LEU A 270 14.63 -17.10 -9.58
N SER A 271 13.33 -17.31 -9.42
CA SER A 271 12.79 -18.16 -8.34
C SER A 271 13.23 -19.63 -8.44
N CYS A 272 13.65 -20.07 -9.63
CA CYS A 272 14.14 -21.42 -9.88
C CYS A 272 15.65 -21.57 -9.57
N GLN A 273 16.35 -20.47 -9.27
CA GLN A 273 17.78 -20.49 -8.96
C GLN A 273 18.04 -20.86 -7.49
N PRO A 274 19.10 -21.63 -7.19
CA PRO A 274 19.51 -21.92 -5.81
C PRO A 274 19.83 -20.63 -5.03
N GLY A 275 19.30 -20.50 -3.83
CA GLY A 275 19.59 -19.35 -2.95
C GLY A 275 18.95 -18.03 -3.38
N CYS A 276 17.97 -18.05 -4.28
CA CYS A 276 17.21 -16.87 -4.66
C CYS A 276 16.54 -16.21 -3.43
N ARG A 277 16.30 -14.90 -3.52
CA ARG A 277 15.63 -14.09 -2.48
C ARG A 277 14.16 -13.81 -2.81
N VAL A 278 13.58 -14.62 -3.71
CA VAL A 278 12.18 -14.52 -4.12
C VAL A 278 11.33 -15.37 -3.17
N ARG A 279 10.45 -14.73 -2.40
CA ARG A 279 9.49 -15.42 -1.53
C ARG A 279 8.42 -16.10 -2.39
N LEU A 280 7.84 -17.19 -1.89
CA LEU A 280 6.77 -17.92 -2.58
C LEU A 280 5.55 -17.06 -2.89
N VAL A 281 5.20 -16.13 -1.99
CA VAL A 281 4.14 -15.15 -2.23
C VAL A 281 4.40 -14.30 -3.48
N THR A 282 5.63 -13.84 -3.68
CA THR A 282 6.01 -13.00 -4.81
C THR A 282 5.90 -13.79 -6.10
N LEU A 283 6.35 -15.05 -6.09
CA LEU A 283 6.17 -15.96 -7.22
C LEU A 283 4.69 -16.20 -7.53
N GLU A 284 3.86 -16.43 -6.51
CA GLU A 284 2.42 -16.69 -6.67
C GLU A 284 1.70 -15.47 -7.29
N VAL A 285 1.92 -14.25 -6.77
CA VAL A 285 1.34 -13.03 -7.34
C VAL A 285 1.85 -12.80 -8.78
N THR A 286 3.12 -13.09 -9.05
CA THR A 286 3.70 -13.03 -10.40
C THR A 286 2.96 -13.96 -11.36
N ILE A 287 2.72 -15.21 -10.96
CA ILE A 287 1.99 -16.20 -11.77
C ILE A 287 0.53 -15.78 -11.97
N LEU A 288 -0.14 -15.26 -10.94
CA LEU A 288 -1.52 -14.77 -11.03
C LEU A 288 -1.64 -13.61 -12.02
N LEU A 289 -0.75 -12.62 -11.94
CA LEU A 289 -0.71 -11.50 -12.87
C LEU A 289 -0.39 -11.96 -14.29
N LEU A 290 0.59 -12.87 -14.46
CA LEU A 290 0.94 -13.43 -15.75
C LEU A 290 -0.27 -14.13 -16.39
N LYS A 291 -0.96 -15.00 -15.65
CA LYS A 291 -2.19 -15.66 -16.13
C LYS A 291 -3.26 -14.66 -16.52
N LYS A 292 -3.45 -13.60 -15.72
CA LYS A 292 -4.42 -12.53 -16.02
C LYS A 292 -4.08 -11.82 -17.34
N LEU A 293 -2.81 -11.59 -17.61
CA LEU A 293 -2.34 -10.94 -18.85
C LEU A 293 -2.52 -11.84 -20.07
N VAL A 294 -2.14 -13.12 -19.97
CA VAL A 294 -1.89 -13.96 -21.16
C VAL A 294 -2.85 -15.13 -21.33
N VAL A 295 -3.82 -15.33 -20.43
CA VAL A 295 -4.86 -16.35 -20.60
C VAL A 295 -6.18 -15.69 -21.02
N ARG A 296 -6.76 -16.19 -22.12
CA ARG A 296 -8.06 -15.80 -22.66
C ARG A 296 -8.85 -17.07 -22.98
N ASP A 297 -10.07 -17.19 -22.47
CA ASP A 297 -10.93 -18.36 -22.71
C ASP A 297 -10.24 -19.72 -22.49
N GLN A 298 -9.47 -19.84 -21.40
CA GLN A 298 -8.65 -21.02 -21.04
C GLN A 298 -7.51 -21.36 -22.02
N THR A 299 -7.20 -20.46 -22.95
CA THR A 299 -6.08 -20.59 -23.89
C THR A 299 -5.01 -19.55 -23.61
N SER A 300 -3.75 -19.94 -23.78
CA SER A 300 -2.62 -19.00 -23.66
C SER A 300 -2.42 -18.26 -24.98
N ILE A 301 -2.21 -16.95 -24.89
CA ILE A 301 -1.85 -16.09 -26.03
C ILE A 301 -0.35 -15.75 -26.04
N LEU A 302 0.48 -16.44 -25.24
CA LEU A 302 1.93 -16.20 -25.17
C LEU A 302 2.61 -16.37 -26.54
N SER A 303 3.64 -15.57 -26.78
CA SER A 303 4.58 -15.81 -27.87
C SER A 303 5.37 -17.11 -27.65
N ASP A 304 5.81 -17.75 -28.73
CA ASP A 304 6.61 -18.98 -28.66
C ASP A 304 7.87 -18.80 -27.79
N ALA A 305 8.50 -17.62 -27.86
CA ALA A 305 9.66 -17.29 -27.05
C ALA A 305 9.34 -17.25 -25.54
N HIS A 306 8.23 -16.60 -25.16
CA HIS A 306 7.84 -16.52 -23.75
C HIS A 306 7.35 -17.87 -23.22
N LEU A 307 6.63 -18.63 -24.05
CA LEU A 307 6.21 -19.98 -23.70
C LEU A 307 7.43 -20.89 -23.47
N ALA A 308 8.42 -20.84 -24.35
CA ALA A 308 9.67 -21.58 -24.19
C ALA A 308 10.41 -21.21 -22.90
N ALA A 309 10.45 -19.92 -22.54
CA ALA A 309 11.08 -19.46 -21.31
C ALA A 309 10.39 -20.01 -20.05
N ILE A 310 9.04 -20.01 -20.01
CA ILE A 310 8.28 -20.58 -18.89
C ILE A 310 8.47 -22.10 -18.79
N VAL A 311 8.47 -22.80 -19.93
CA VAL A 311 8.73 -24.25 -19.95
C VAL A 311 10.14 -24.53 -19.44
N ASN A 312 11.13 -23.75 -19.83
CA ASN A 312 12.50 -23.89 -19.34
C ASN A 312 12.58 -23.69 -17.82
N ALA A 313 11.98 -22.63 -17.27
CA ALA A 313 11.94 -22.40 -15.82
C ALA A 313 11.27 -23.56 -15.05
N LYS A 314 10.22 -24.17 -15.63
CA LYS A 314 9.59 -25.36 -15.07
C LYS A 314 10.52 -26.57 -15.06
N GLU A 315 11.24 -26.81 -16.15
CA GLU A 315 12.21 -27.93 -16.22
C GLU A 315 13.39 -27.71 -15.26
N GLU A 316 13.87 -26.48 -15.13
CA GLU A 316 14.94 -26.10 -14.22
C GLU A 316 14.55 -26.32 -12.74
N SER A 317 13.38 -25.81 -12.33
CA SER A 317 12.84 -26.07 -10.98
C SER A 317 12.61 -27.55 -10.73
N THR A 318 12.11 -28.31 -11.71
CA THR A 318 11.91 -29.76 -11.59
C THR A 318 13.25 -30.49 -11.40
N SER A 319 14.28 -30.08 -12.13
CA SER A 319 15.64 -30.62 -12.01
C SER A 319 16.23 -30.32 -10.63
N LEU A 320 16.04 -29.10 -10.11
CA LEU A 320 16.46 -28.70 -8.78
C LEU A 320 15.77 -29.55 -7.69
N LEU A 321 14.45 -29.68 -7.76
CA LEU A 321 13.66 -30.47 -6.80
C LEU A 321 14.06 -31.95 -6.80
N ARG A 322 14.43 -32.50 -7.98
CA ARG A 322 14.91 -33.88 -8.09
C ARG A 322 16.19 -34.12 -7.28
N ASN A 323 17.06 -33.13 -7.15
CA ASN A 323 18.27 -33.26 -6.33
C ASN A 323 17.90 -33.41 -4.86
N PHE A 324 17.05 -32.52 -4.33
CA PHE A 324 16.59 -32.59 -2.93
C PHE A 324 15.81 -33.87 -2.64
N TYR A 325 14.94 -34.29 -3.56
CA TYR A 325 14.21 -35.56 -3.42
C TYR A 325 15.13 -36.78 -3.28
N LYS A 326 16.32 -36.73 -3.86
CA LYS A 326 17.31 -37.83 -3.79
C LYS A 326 18.27 -37.71 -2.62
N SER A 327 18.53 -36.49 -2.12
CA SER A 327 19.57 -36.23 -1.13
C SER A 327 19.06 -35.99 0.28
N GLU A 328 17.80 -35.57 0.44
CA GLU A 328 17.22 -35.14 1.72
C GLU A 328 16.04 -36.05 2.12
N ASP A 329 16.22 -36.85 3.17
CA ASP A 329 15.21 -37.82 3.61
C ASP A 329 13.88 -37.19 4.06
N ILE A 330 13.93 -35.97 4.61
CA ILE A 330 12.75 -35.23 5.11
C ILE A 330 12.07 -34.37 4.04
N PHE A 331 12.65 -34.28 2.84
CA PHE A 331 12.18 -33.32 1.83
C PHE A 331 10.76 -33.62 1.37
N LEU A 332 10.42 -34.89 1.13
CA LEU A 332 9.09 -35.26 0.64
C LEU A 332 7.99 -34.89 1.64
N ASP A 333 8.20 -35.18 2.92
CA ASP A 333 7.25 -34.85 3.99
C ASP A 333 7.09 -33.33 4.15
N MET A 334 8.19 -32.59 4.13
CA MET A 334 8.18 -31.12 4.20
C MET A 334 7.48 -30.51 2.97
N PHE A 335 7.81 -30.99 1.77
CA PHE A 335 7.21 -30.51 0.52
C PHE A 335 5.70 -30.77 0.49
N GLN A 336 5.28 -31.98 0.88
CA GLN A 336 3.87 -32.35 0.90
C GLN A 336 3.09 -31.53 1.94
N PHE A 337 3.65 -31.32 3.13
CA PHE A 337 3.05 -30.45 4.13
C PHE A 337 2.83 -29.04 3.60
N GLU A 338 3.85 -28.42 2.99
CA GLU A 338 3.73 -27.06 2.46
C GLU A 338 2.75 -26.98 1.28
N TYR A 339 2.77 -27.96 0.38
CA TYR A 339 1.80 -28.06 -0.71
C TYR A 339 0.35 -28.11 -0.18
N ASP A 340 0.09 -28.92 0.84
CA ASP A 340 -1.23 -29.04 1.45
C ASP A 340 -1.68 -27.74 2.12
N GLN A 341 -0.77 -26.96 2.72
CA GLN A 341 -1.10 -25.64 3.27
C GLN A 341 -1.54 -24.67 2.18
N ILE A 342 -0.82 -24.66 1.04
CA ILE A 342 -1.15 -23.80 -0.10
C ILE A 342 -2.53 -24.16 -0.70
N GLN A 343 -2.87 -25.45 -0.77
CA GLN A 343 -4.17 -25.89 -1.30
C GLN A 343 -5.35 -25.54 -0.38
N LYS A 344 -5.16 -25.57 0.94
CA LYS A 344 -6.24 -25.30 1.92
C LYS A 344 -6.73 -23.86 1.88
N LYS A 345 -5.84 -22.91 1.61
CA LYS A 345 -6.15 -21.48 1.61
C LYS A 345 -5.43 -20.81 0.44
N PRO A 346 -6.05 -20.76 -0.76
CA PRO A 346 -5.42 -20.14 -1.91
C PRO A 346 -5.12 -18.67 -1.61
N LEU A 347 -4.07 -18.14 -2.23
CA LEU A 347 -3.62 -16.77 -1.99
C LEU A 347 -4.76 -15.79 -2.28
N ASN A 348 -5.15 -15.02 -1.25
CA ASN A 348 -5.98 -13.85 -1.42
C ASN A 348 -5.06 -12.63 -1.42
N VAL A 349 -4.84 -12.05 -2.60
CA VAL A 349 -3.94 -10.89 -2.78
C VAL A 349 -4.43 -9.67 -1.99
N GLU A 350 -5.75 -9.51 -1.77
CA GLU A 350 -6.29 -8.44 -0.92
C GLU A 350 -5.87 -8.66 0.54
N TYR A 351 -6.04 -9.87 1.08
CA TYR A 351 -5.59 -10.22 2.44
C TYR A 351 -4.07 -10.13 2.60
N LEU A 352 -3.33 -10.50 1.55
CA LEU A 352 -1.88 -10.37 1.52
C LEU A 352 -1.44 -8.92 1.65
N MET A 353 -2.09 -8.02 0.92
CA MET A 353 -1.85 -6.60 1.04
C MET A 353 -2.28 -6.04 2.41
N MET A 354 -2.99 -6.79 3.25
CA MET A 354 -3.32 -6.40 4.63
C MET A 354 -2.24 -6.80 5.64
N ASP A 355 -1.37 -7.77 5.35
CA ASP A 355 -0.31 -8.22 6.28
C ASP A 355 0.88 -7.24 6.29
N SER A 356 1.23 -6.68 7.45
CA SER A 356 2.36 -5.76 7.62
C SER A 356 3.72 -6.47 7.66
N LYS A 357 3.76 -7.76 8.03
CA LYS A 357 5.00 -8.56 8.08
C LYS A 357 5.59 -8.83 6.69
N MET A 358 4.76 -8.75 5.65
CA MET A 358 5.17 -8.82 4.24
C MET A 358 6.08 -7.67 3.79
N LEU A 359 6.08 -6.55 4.52
CA LEU A 359 6.80 -5.31 4.18
C LEU A 359 8.08 -5.12 5.00
N LEU A 360 8.38 -6.03 5.92
CA LEU A 360 9.59 -5.95 6.74
C LEU A 360 10.66 -6.91 6.20
N PRO A 361 11.96 -6.52 6.25
CA PRO A 361 13.08 -7.44 6.02
C PRO A 361 12.88 -8.71 6.86
N PRO A 362 13.30 -9.91 6.39
CA PRO A 362 13.13 -11.12 7.17
C PRO A 362 13.95 -10.92 8.45
N ALA A 363 13.35 -11.16 9.62
CA ALA A 363 14.09 -11.05 10.88
C ALA A 363 15.34 -11.95 10.78
N GLY A 364 16.52 -11.34 10.88
CA GLY A 364 17.82 -11.98 10.61
C GLY A 364 18.25 -13.06 11.62
N THR A 365 17.31 -13.65 12.37
CA THR A 365 17.60 -14.66 13.39
C THR A 365 16.92 -15.99 13.06
N PRO A 366 17.68 -17.07 12.82
CA PRO A 366 17.17 -18.38 12.41
C PRO A 366 16.64 -19.21 13.61
N LEU A 367 15.92 -18.60 14.57
CA LEU A 367 15.55 -19.26 15.83
C LEU A 367 14.11 -19.06 16.33
N THR A 368 13.23 -18.45 15.54
CA THR A 368 11.78 -18.62 15.74
C THR A 368 11.26 -19.44 14.57
N GLY A 369 10.70 -20.62 14.84
CA GLY A 369 10.17 -21.58 13.85
C GLY A 369 8.97 -21.08 13.03
N ASN A 370 8.94 -19.80 12.71
CA ASN A 370 7.96 -19.16 11.85
C ASN A 370 8.50 -19.20 10.44
N ASN A 371 8.13 -20.27 9.72
CA ASN A 371 8.29 -20.32 8.27
C ASN A 371 7.58 -19.09 7.66
N PRO A 372 8.10 -18.43 6.61
CA PRO A 372 7.43 -17.31 5.95
C PRO A 372 6.00 -17.64 5.48
N LEU A 373 5.70 -18.94 5.31
CA LEU A 373 4.36 -19.48 5.01
C LEU A 373 3.43 -19.53 6.23
N THR A 374 3.94 -19.73 7.45
CA THR A 374 3.11 -19.69 8.67
C THR A 374 2.57 -18.29 9.00
N ALA A 375 3.23 -17.22 8.53
CA ALA A 375 2.68 -15.87 8.58
C ALA A 375 1.52 -15.69 7.57
N LEU A 376 1.63 -16.30 6.39
CA LEU A 376 0.62 -16.28 5.33
C LEU A 376 -0.65 -17.09 5.68
N THR A 377 -0.57 -18.04 6.61
CA THR A 377 -1.72 -18.87 7.01
C THR A 377 -2.57 -18.29 8.15
N GLY A 378 -2.14 -17.18 8.77
CA GLY A 378 -2.94 -16.51 9.82
C GLY A 378 -2.98 -17.24 11.17
N ASN A 379 -1.96 -18.05 11.49
CA ASN A 379 -1.91 -18.80 12.75
C ASN A 379 -1.50 -18.00 14.00
N GLU A 380 -1.56 -16.66 13.97
CA GLU A 380 -1.39 -15.80 15.16
C GLU A 380 -2.65 -15.02 15.51
N ILE A 381 -3.82 -15.68 15.49
CA ILE A 381 -5.01 -15.16 16.16
C ILE A 381 -5.62 -16.27 17.04
N THR A 382 -5.02 -16.43 18.22
CA THR A 382 -5.73 -16.70 19.49
C THR A 382 -4.97 -16.06 20.62
#